data_AF-A0A6G3XK85-F1
#
_entry.id   AF-A0A6G3XK85-F1
#
_cell.length_a   1.000
_cell.length_b   1.000
_cell.length_c   1.000
_cell.angle_alpha   90.00
_cell.angle_beta   90.00
_cell.angle_gamma   90.00
#
_symmetry.space_group_name_H-M   'P 1'
#
loop_
_entity.id
_entity.type
_entity.pdbx_description
1 polymer ?
#
loop_
_entity_poly.entity_id
_entity_poly.type
_entity_poly.pdbx_seq_one_letter_code
_entity_poly.pdbx_strand_id
1 'polypeptide(L)'
;WWPADFGNYGPLMIRMAWHSAGTYRISDGRGGAGAGQQRFAPLNSWPDNGNLDKARRLLWPVKKKYGQALSWADLLILTGNVALETMGFKTFGFAGGREDVWESEEDVYWGPETTWLDDERYTGDRELENPLGAV
;
A
#
# COMPACT_ATOMS: atom_id res chain seq x y z
N TRP A 1 -16.43 -9.72 7.97
CA TRP A 1 -16.16 -10.21 9.34
C TRP A 1 -15.60 -9.10 10.22
N TRP A 2 -14.83 -8.18 9.63
CA TRP A 2 -14.48 -6.88 10.19
C TRP A 2 -15.65 -5.90 9.96
N PRO A 3 -16.28 -5.27 10.97
CA PRO A 3 -17.35 -4.28 10.76
C PRO A 3 -16.85 -2.99 10.12
N ALA A 4 -17.71 -2.29 9.37
CA ALA A 4 -17.38 -1.00 8.78
C ALA A 4 -17.64 0.14 9.77
N ASP A 5 -16.64 0.98 9.99
CA ASP A 5 -16.82 2.22 10.75
C ASP A 5 -17.87 3.09 10.06
N PHE A 6 -18.85 3.57 10.83
CA PHE A 6 -19.98 4.37 10.33
C PHE A 6 -20.76 3.70 9.18
N GLY A 7 -20.69 2.38 9.05
CA GLY A 7 -21.32 1.65 7.94
C GLY A 7 -20.64 1.86 6.59
N ASN A 8 -19.42 2.41 6.53
CA ASN A 8 -18.71 2.69 5.29
C ASN A 8 -17.21 2.34 5.38
N TYR A 9 -16.73 1.43 4.52
CA TYR A 9 -15.29 1.10 4.46
C TYR A 9 -14.43 2.14 3.72
N GLY A 10 -15.03 3.19 3.16
CA GLY A 10 -14.34 4.21 2.35
C GLY A 10 -13.03 4.70 2.98
N PRO A 11 -13.03 5.19 4.23
CA PRO A 11 -11.80 5.64 4.89
C PRO A 11 -10.72 4.55 4.97
N LEU A 12 -11.10 3.29 5.24
CA LEU A 12 -10.17 2.16 5.28
C LEU A 12 -9.57 1.87 3.90
N MET A 13 -10.37 1.98 2.83
CA MET A 13 -9.91 1.77 1.45
C MET A 13 -8.97 2.89 0.98
N ILE A 14 -9.23 4.13 1.39
CA ILE A 14 -8.31 5.26 1.15
C ILE A 14 -6.97 5.01 1.84
N ARG A 15 -6.99 4.63 3.13
CA ARG A 15 -5.75 4.30 3.86
C ARG A 15 -5.00 3.16 3.17
N MET A 16 -5.68 2.08 2.77
CA MET A 16 -5.03 0.97 2.10
C MET A 16 -4.34 1.39 0.79
N ALA A 17 -5.02 2.18 -0.04
CA ALA A 17 -4.47 2.72 -1.28
C ALA A 17 -3.27 3.64 -1.03
N TRP A 18 -3.39 4.55 -0.04
CA TRP A 18 -2.33 5.44 0.40
C TRP A 18 -1.09 4.66 0.83
N HIS A 19 -1.21 3.70 1.75
CA HIS A 19 -0.09 2.87 2.20
C HIS A 19 0.48 1.99 1.09
N SER A 20 -0.33 1.64 0.07
CA SER A 20 0.18 0.87 -1.07
C SER A 20 1.11 1.70 -1.94
N ALA A 21 0.83 3.00 -2.10
CA ALA A 21 1.67 3.91 -2.87
C ALA A 21 2.80 4.55 -2.03
N GLY A 22 2.60 4.67 -0.73
CA GLY A 22 3.44 5.44 0.19
C GLY A 22 4.83 4.85 0.48
N THR A 23 5.13 3.63 0.03
CA THR A 23 6.48 3.05 0.17
C THR A 23 7.44 3.51 -0.92
N TYR A 24 6.96 4.28 -1.92
CA TYR A 24 7.77 4.79 -3.01
C TYR A 24 8.87 5.73 -2.52
N ARG A 25 10.06 5.63 -3.13
CA ARG A 25 11.20 6.51 -2.85
C ARG A 25 11.82 7.00 -4.15
N ILE A 26 12.16 8.28 -4.22
CA ILE A 26 12.77 8.90 -5.42
C ILE A 26 14.23 8.50 -5.64
N SER A 27 14.91 8.06 -4.57
CA SER A 27 16.34 7.75 -4.55
C SER A 27 16.72 6.61 -5.50
N ASP A 28 15.87 5.58 -5.57
CA ASP A 28 16.08 4.41 -6.43
C ASP A 28 14.82 3.99 -7.20
N GLY A 29 13.70 4.70 -7.04
CA GLY A 29 12.44 4.44 -7.73
C GLY A 29 11.71 3.19 -7.23
N ARG A 30 12.20 2.53 -6.17
CA ARG A 30 11.59 1.32 -5.61
C ARG A 30 10.41 1.63 -4.70
N GLY A 31 9.65 0.58 -4.39
CA GLY A 31 8.42 0.67 -3.62
C GLY A 31 7.24 1.23 -4.43
N GLY A 32 6.21 1.65 -3.71
CA GLY A 32 4.97 2.14 -4.29
C GLY A 32 4.00 1.04 -4.75
N ALA A 33 2.96 1.48 -5.46
CA ALA A 33 1.81 0.63 -5.77
C ALA A 33 1.93 -0.14 -7.09
N GLY A 34 3.05 -0.01 -7.81
CA GLY A 34 3.21 -0.47 -9.19
C GLY A 34 2.96 -1.97 -9.40
N ALA A 35 3.22 -2.79 -8.38
CA ALA A 35 3.12 -4.26 -8.45
C ALA A 35 2.21 -4.88 -7.38
N GLY A 36 1.60 -4.06 -6.51
CA GLY A 36 0.78 -4.54 -5.40
C GLY A 36 1.58 -5.28 -4.31
N GLN A 37 2.83 -4.86 -4.07
CA GLN A 37 3.75 -5.46 -3.09
C GLN A 37 3.21 -5.49 -1.65
N GLN A 38 2.24 -4.63 -1.31
CA GLN A 38 1.59 -4.62 0.01
C GLN A 38 0.93 -5.98 0.38
N ARG A 39 0.80 -6.91 -0.57
CA ARG A 39 0.30 -8.28 -0.34
C ARG A 39 1.37 -9.21 0.25
N PHE A 40 2.65 -8.94 0.02
CA PHE A 40 3.76 -9.82 0.36
C PHE A 40 4.57 -9.28 1.54
N ALA A 41 5.41 -10.15 2.12
CA ALA A 41 6.38 -9.72 3.12
C ALA A 41 7.43 -8.79 2.47
N PRO A 42 8.08 -7.90 3.23
CA PRO A 42 7.77 -7.59 4.62
C PRO A 42 6.54 -6.67 4.77
N LEU A 43 6.12 -5.99 3.69
CA LEU A 43 5.12 -4.92 3.74
C LEU A 43 3.78 -5.35 4.32
N ASN A 44 3.32 -6.57 4.03
CA ASN A 44 2.04 -7.07 4.52
C ASN A 44 1.96 -7.23 6.05
N SER A 45 3.12 -7.18 6.73
CA SER A 45 3.29 -7.39 8.17
C SER A 45 3.88 -6.17 8.88
N TRP A 46 4.19 -5.09 8.15
CA TRP A 46 4.64 -3.85 8.77
C TRP A 46 3.62 -3.34 9.79
N PRO A 47 4.06 -2.85 10.97
CA PRO A 47 3.15 -2.31 11.98
C PRO A 47 2.24 -1.22 11.43
N ASP A 48 2.79 -0.36 10.57
CA ASP A 48 2.05 0.74 9.95
C ASP A 48 0.97 0.25 8.96
N ASN A 49 1.11 -0.98 8.44
CA ASN A 49 0.10 -1.66 7.63
C ASN A 49 -0.88 -2.50 8.46
N GLY A 50 -0.92 -2.30 9.78
CA GLY A 50 -1.83 -2.97 10.69
C GLY A 50 -3.30 -2.91 10.21
N ASN A 51 -3.97 -4.05 10.23
CA ASN A 51 -5.34 -4.29 9.75
C ASN A 51 -5.58 -4.10 8.23
N LEU A 52 -4.58 -3.74 7.42
CA LEU A 52 -4.76 -3.66 5.97
C LEU A 52 -4.90 -5.03 5.30
N ASP A 53 -4.50 -6.10 5.97
CA ASP A 53 -4.85 -7.48 5.59
C ASP A 53 -6.38 -7.68 5.48
N LYS A 54 -7.15 -7.08 6.39
CA LYS A 54 -8.62 -7.11 6.37
C LYS A 54 -9.18 -6.29 5.22
N ALA A 55 -8.63 -5.11 4.97
CA ALA A 55 -9.00 -4.25 3.85
C ALA A 55 -8.81 -5.00 2.51
N ARG A 56 -7.63 -5.59 2.28
CA ARG A 56 -7.35 -6.41 1.09
C ARG A 56 -8.30 -7.62 1.00
N ARG A 57 -8.62 -8.27 2.12
CA ARG A 57 -9.52 -9.42 2.14
C ARG A 57 -10.96 -9.07 1.75
N LEU A 58 -11.45 -7.88 2.11
CA LEU A 58 -12.79 -7.41 1.72
C LEU A 58 -12.94 -7.29 0.19
N LEU A 59 -11.84 -7.06 -0.53
CA LEU A 59 -11.81 -6.93 -1.98
C LEU A 59 -11.74 -8.28 -2.72
N TRP A 60 -11.52 -9.40 -2.01
CA TRP A 60 -11.41 -10.72 -2.63
C TRP A 60 -12.59 -11.09 -3.54
N PRO A 61 -13.86 -10.87 -3.16
CA PRO A 61 -14.99 -11.17 -4.04
C PRO A 61 -14.92 -10.38 -5.37
N VAL A 62 -14.45 -9.13 -5.34
CA VAL A 62 -14.25 -8.31 -6.54
C VAL A 62 -13.11 -8.88 -7.38
N LYS A 63 -11.94 -9.14 -6.77
CA LYS A 63 -10.81 -9.77 -7.47
C LYS A 63 -11.21 -11.11 -8.11
N LYS A 64 -11.94 -11.95 -7.37
CA LYS A 64 -12.43 -13.25 -7.86
C LYS A 64 -13.38 -13.09 -9.04
N LYS A 65 -14.26 -12.10 -9.02
CA LYS A 65 -15.22 -11.83 -10.11
C LYS A 65 -14.53 -11.43 -11.41
N TYR A 66 -13.50 -10.58 -11.35
CA TYR A 66 -12.83 -10.05 -12.55
C TYR A 66 -11.57 -10.83 -12.94
N GLY A 67 -11.05 -11.70 -12.06
CA GLY A 67 -9.96 -12.61 -12.39
C GLY A 67 -8.72 -11.88 -12.91
N GLN A 68 -8.21 -12.32 -14.06
CA GLN A 68 -7.02 -11.73 -14.70
C GLN A 68 -7.28 -10.37 -15.36
N ALA A 69 -8.55 -9.99 -15.59
CA ALA A 69 -8.87 -8.69 -16.19
C ALA A 69 -8.64 -7.50 -15.22
N LEU A 70 -8.33 -7.78 -13.95
CA LEU A 70 -8.06 -6.78 -12.92
C LEU A 70 -6.95 -7.28 -11.99
N SER A 71 -5.78 -6.66 -12.04
CA SER A 71 -4.69 -6.94 -11.09
C SER A 71 -5.08 -6.50 -9.67
N TRP A 72 -4.43 -7.08 -8.66
CA TRP A 72 -4.49 -6.54 -7.31
C TRP A 72 -3.90 -5.14 -7.28
N ALA A 73 -2.76 -4.90 -7.93
CA ALA A 73 -2.12 -3.60 -7.97
C ALA A 73 -3.08 -2.47 -8.41
N ASP A 74 -3.86 -2.69 -9.48
CA ASP A 74 -4.88 -1.73 -9.91
C ASP A 74 -6.07 -1.68 -8.96
N LEU A 75 -6.56 -2.83 -8.47
CA LEU A 75 -7.70 -2.90 -7.56
C LEU A 75 -7.45 -2.15 -6.24
N LEU A 76 -6.24 -2.24 -5.67
CA LEU A 76 -5.88 -1.55 -4.44
C LEU A 76 -5.97 -0.02 -4.58
N ILE A 77 -5.61 0.53 -5.73
CA ILE A 77 -5.69 1.98 -5.99
C ILE A 77 -7.09 2.39 -6.42
N LEU A 78 -7.73 1.61 -7.29
CA LEU A 78 -9.08 1.88 -7.78
C LEU A 78 -10.08 1.99 -6.61
N THR A 79 -9.96 1.12 -5.59
CA THR A 79 -10.88 1.20 -4.45
C THR A 79 -10.67 2.47 -3.61
N GLY A 80 -9.47 3.06 -3.59
CA GLY A 80 -9.21 4.34 -2.96
C GLY A 80 -9.90 5.49 -3.71
N ASN A 81 -9.82 5.49 -5.04
CA ASN A 81 -10.55 6.44 -5.88
C ASN A 81 -12.07 6.33 -5.70
N VAL A 82 -12.62 5.11 -5.77
CA VAL A 82 -14.07 4.88 -5.58
C VAL A 82 -14.51 5.31 -4.17
N ALA A 83 -13.69 5.06 -3.14
CA ALA A 83 -13.97 5.52 -1.79
C ALA A 83 -14.07 7.05 -1.71
N LEU A 84 -13.15 7.79 -2.32
CA LEU A 84 -13.22 9.24 -2.40
C LEU A 84 -14.49 9.72 -3.11
N GLU A 85 -14.81 9.13 -4.28
CA GLU A 85 -15.97 9.51 -5.09
C GLU A 85 -17.30 9.25 -4.38
N THR A 86 -17.44 8.07 -3.76
CA THR A 86 -18.64 7.71 -3.00
C THR A 86 -18.86 8.59 -1.76
N MET A 87 -17.80 9.23 -1.25
CA MET A 87 -17.86 10.18 -0.15
C MET A 87 -17.91 11.65 -0.60
N GLY A 88 -18.18 11.90 -1.89
CA GLY A 88 -18.47 13.23 -2.43
C GLY A 88 -17.27 14.00 -2.99
N PHE A 89 -16.10 13.36 -3.12
CA PHE A 89 -14.92 13.97 -3.73
C PHE A 89 -14.68 13.45 -5.15
N LYS A 90 -14.76 14.33 -6.15
CA LYS A 90 -14.45 13.97 -7.54
C LYS A 90 -12.94 13.81 -7.73
N THR A 91 -12.51 12.61 -8.08
CA THR A 91 -11.09 12.36 -8.38
C THR A 91 -10.68 12.99 -9.71
N PHE A 92 -9.38 13.26 -9.86
CA PHE A 92 -8.84 13.83 -11.10
C PHE A 92 -8.88 12.84 -12.27
N GLY A 93 -8.73 11.55 -11.96
CA GLY A 93 -8.77 10.46 -12.93
C GLY A 93 -8.20 9.18 -12.34
N PHE A 94 -8.26 8.11 -13.13
CA PHE A 94 -7.70 6.81 -12.81
C PHE A 94 -7.15 6.16 -14.08
N ALA A 95 -6.01 5.48 -13.96
CA ALA A 95 -5.45 4.63 -15.00
C ALA A 95 -5.11 3.26 -14.39
N GLY A 96 -5.54 2.20 -15.09
CA GLY A 96 -5.05 0.85 -14.87
C GLY A 96 -3.78 0.57 -15.66
N GLY A 97 -3.30 -0.67 -15.60
CA GLY A 97 -2.09 -1.14 -16.29
C GLY A 97 -0.97 -1.57 -15.34
N ARG A 98 -1.22 -1.62 -14.03
CA ARG A 98 -0.27 -2.18 -13.06
C ARG A 98 -0.34 -3.69 -13.10
N GLU A 99 0.77 -4.35 -13.39
CA GLU A 99 0.82 -5.81 -13.41
C GLU A 99 1.03 -6.37 -12.00
N ASP A 100 0.36 -7.47 -11.68
CA ASP A 100 0.64 -8.18 -10.43
C ASP A 100 1.95 -8.94 -10.53
N VAL A 101 2.70 -8.91 -9.43
CA VAL A 101 3.80 -9.85 -9.19
C VAL A 101 3.38 -10.98 -8.25
N TRP A 102 4.21 -12.02 -8.23
CA TRP A 102 3.94 -13.28 -7.54
C TRP A 102 4.82 -13.52 -6.32
N GLU A 103 5.78 -12.63 -6.09
CA GLU A 103 6.73 -12.67 -4.98
C GLU A 103 7.04 -11.26 -4.47
N SER A 104 7.65 -11.20 -3.28
CA SER A 104 8.16 -9.98 -2.70
C SER A 104 9.39 -9.46 -3.44
N GLU A 105 9.54 -8.14 -3.51
CA GLU A 105 10.83 -7.53 -3.87
C GLU A 105 11.84 -7.74 -2.74
N GLU A 106 12.75 -8.71 -2.93
CA GLU A 106 13.81 -9.03 -1.96
C GLU A 106 15.01 -8.08 -2.05
N ASP A 107 15.15 -7.32 -3.15
CA ASP A 107 16.26 -6.41 -3.40
C ASP A 107 16.04 -4.99 -2.84
N VAL A 108 14.93 -4.76 -2.12
CA VAL A 108 14.65 -3.46 -1.50
C VAL A 108 15.24 -3.41 -0.09
N TYR A 109 16.23 -2.54 0.09
CA TYR A 109 16.76 -2.19 1.41
C TYR A 109 15.81 -1.19 2.12
N TRP A 110 15.19 -1.64 3.21
CA TRP A 110 14.19 -0.88 3.97
C TRP A 110 14.73 -0.13 5.19
N GLY A 111 15.97 -0.38 5.60
CA GLY A 111 16.60 0.24 6.76
C GLY A 111 17.58 -0.71 7.45
N PRO A 112 18.47 -0.17 8.29
CA PRO A 112 19.44 -0.96 9.05
C PRO A 112 18.81 -1.75 10.21
N GLU A 113 17.60 -1.38 10.63
CA GLU A 113 17.03 -1.85 11.88
C GLU A 113 16.60 -3.32 11.84
N THR A 114 16.86 -4.02 12.95
CA THR A 114 16.41 -5.41 13.15
C THR A 114 15.11 -5.52 13.96
N THR A 115 14.62 -4.40 14.50
CA THR A 115 13.42 -4.32 15.34
C THR A 115 12.39 -3.38 14.70
N TRP A 116 11.12 -3.76 14.71
CA TRP A 116 10.05 -2.89 14.21
C TRP A 116 9.94 -1.60 15.03
N LEU A 117 9.73 -0.48 14.33
CA LEU A 117 9.57 0.87 14.90
C LEU A 117 10.82 1.43 15.58
N ASP A 118 11.98 0.78 15.39
CA ASP A 118 13.27 1.30 15.82
C ASP A 118 13.80 2.34 14.81
N ASP A 119 14.78 3.12 15.26
CA ASP A 119 15.33 4.26 14.51
C ASP A 119 16.86 4.33 14.68
N GLU A 120 17.58 3.71 13.74
CA GLU A 120 19.05 3.72 13.66
C GLU A 120 19.54 4.38 12.37
N ARG A 121 18.68 5.17 11.73
CA ARG A 121 18.84 5.66 10.35
C ARG A 121 19.13 7.15 10.22
N TYR A 122 19.34 7.83 11.35
CA TYR A 122 19.68 9.25 11.37
C TYR A 122 21.13 9.48 11.80
N THR A 123 21.79 10.42 11.14
CA THR A 123 23.07 10.98 11.56
C THR A 123 22.99 12.50 11.69
N GLY A 124 23.94 13.11 12.41
CA GLY A 124 24.04 14.57 12.51
C GLY A 124 22.76 15.22 13.06
N ASP A 125 22.33 16.32 12.44
CA ASP A 125 21.09 17.03 12.78
C ASP A 125 19.91 16.51 11.94
N ARG A 126 19.52 15.26 12.20
CA ARG A 126 18.38 14.58 11.57
C ARG A 126 18.55 14.39 10.05
N GLU A 127 19.75 14.02 9.64
CA GLU A 127 20.04 13.59 8.26
C GLU A 127 19.66 12.12 8.09
N LEU A 128 18.60 11.84 7.33
CA LEU A 128 18.13 10.48 7.06
C LEU A 128 19.08 9.75 6.10
N GLU A 129 19.38 8.49 6.42
CA GLU A 129 20.19 7.62 5.57
C GLU A 129 19.57 7.45 4.17
N ASN A 130 20.37 7.70 3.13
CA ASN A 130 19.98 7.33 1.77
C ASN A 130 20.13 5.80 1.59
N PRO A 131 19.17 5.09 0.98
CA PRO A 131 18.08 5.59 0.12
C PRO A 131 16.70 5.67 0.83
N LEU A 132 16.64 5.70 2.16
CA LEU A 132 15.40 5.52 2.92
C LEU A 132 14.39 6.65 2.70
N GLY A 133 13.11 6.33 2.86
CA GLY A 133 11.99 7.27 2.66
C GLY A 133 10.97 7.27 3.81
N ALA A 134 11.33 6.68 4.95
CA ALA A 134 10.49 6.56 6.13
C ALA A 134 11.28 6.92 7.39
N VAL A 135 10.57 7.51 8.36
CA VAL A 135 11.09 8.11 9.59
C VAL A 135 10.28 7.65 10.80
#